data_AF-A0A9E6MY88-F1
#
_entry.id   AF-A0A9E6MY88-F1
#
_cell.length_a   1.000
_cell.length_b   1.000
_cell.length_c   1.000
_cell.angle_alpha   90.00
_cell.angle_beta   90.00
_cell.angle_gamma   90.00
#
_symmetry.space_group_name_H-M   'P 1'
#
loop_
_entity.id
_entity.type
_entity.pdbx_description
1 polymer ?
#
loop_
_entity_poly.entity_id
_entity_poly.type
_entity_poly.pdbx_seq_one_letter_code
_entity_poly.pdbx_strand_id
1 'polypeptide(L)'
;MVQNTHVVEIYAERWGIEPLFHNLKRWWGVTNLWQQSKGALELWMQIRSTAYALTQLLALKLWESFPLMEIAPWRKGAMITAGLFGQWMRIQFIGLKWTPVSRQ
;
A
#
# COMPACT_ATOMS: atom_id res chain seq x y z
N MET A 1 15.47 13.05 33.74
CA MET A 1 15.41 13.41 32.31
C MET A 1 15.01 12.20 31.46
N VAL A 2 13.83 11.60 31.66
CA VAL A 2 13.41 10.36 30.96
C VAL A 2 12.00 10.45 30.33
N GLN A 3 11.20 11.48 30.63
CA GLN A 3 9.84 11.61 30.09
C GLN A 3 9.75 12.19 28.66
N ASN A 4 10.76 12.94 28.19
CA ASN A 4 10.66 13.67 26.93
C ASN A 4 10.89 12.80 25.68
N THR A 5 11.68 11.73 25.79
CA THR A 5 11.99 10.84 24.66
C THR A 5 10.78 10.03 24.22
N HIS A 6 9.96 9.55 25.15
CA HIS A 6 8.72 8.82 24.85
C HIS A 6 7.75 9.62 23.98
N VAL A 7 7.64 10.94 24.21
CA VAL A 7 6.78 11.81 23.40
C VAL A 7 7.27 11.88 21.95
N VAL A 8 8.59 11.93 21.75
CA VAL A 8 9.20 11.97 20.42
C VAL A 8 9.02 10.65 19.69
N GLU A 9 9.19 9.52 20.39
CA GLU A 9 8.99 8.17 19.83
C GLU A 9 7.53 7.96 19.37
N ILE A 10 6.56 8.29 20.23
CA ILE A 10 5.12 8.20 19.88
C ILE A 10 4.80 9.14 18.71
N TYR A 11 5.37 10.35 18.70
CA TYR A 11 5.14 11.28 17.59
C TYR A 11 5.74 10.78 16.27
N ALA A 12 6.84 10.03 16.31
CA ALA A 12 7.44 9.44 15.11
C ALA A 12 6.51 8.41 14.45
N GLU A 13 5.74 7.64 15.23
CA GLU A 13 4.78 6.66 14.71
C GLU A 13 3.69 7.29 13.83
N ARG A 14 3.40 8.59 14.03
CA ARG A 14 2.46 9.35 13.18
C ARG A 14 2.81 9.27 11.70
N TRP A 15 4.10 9.20 11.35
CA TRP A 15 4.55 9.12 9.95
C TRP A 15 4.14 7.81 9.26
N GLY A 16 3.76 6.77 10.01
CA GLY A 16 3.29 5.50 9.47
C GLY A 16 2.06 5.62 8.55
N ILE A 17 1.27 6.71 8.67
CA ILE A 17 0.11 6.96 7.80
C ILE A 17 0.47 7.60 6.46
N GLU A 18 1.66 8.17 6.31
CA GLU A 18 2.05 8.91 5.10
C GLU A 18 2.02 8.05 3.82
N PRO A 19 2.47 6.76 3.83
CA PRO A 19 2.34 5.90 2.66
C PRO A 19 0.88 5.71 2.19
N LEU A 20 -0.10 5.70 3.11
CA LEU A 20 -1.52 5.63 2.76
C LEU A 20 -1.95 6.91 2.02
N PHE A 21 -1.64 8.09 2.58
CA PHE A 21 -1.96 9.36 1.95
C PHE A 21 -1.27 9.56 0.60
N HIS A 22 -0.02 9.10 0.47
CA HIS A 22 0.70 9.12 -0.80
C HIS A 22 -0.05 8.31 -1.88
N ASN A 23 -0.48 7.09 -1.55
CA ASN A 23 -1.21 6.24 -2.49
C ASN A 23 -2.59 6.79 -2.83
N LEU A 24 -3.30 7.37 -1.86
CA LEU A 24 -4.58 8.04 -2.06
C LEU A 24 -4.48 9.16 -3.11
N LYS A 25 -3.53 10.09 -2.91
CA LYS A 25 -3.34 11.24 -3.79
C LYS A 25 -2.86 10.83 -5.19
N ARG A 26 -1.92 9.87 -5.27
CA ARG A 26 -1.21 9.59 -6.53
C ARG A 26 -1.81 8.46 -7.36
N TRP A 27 -2.19 7.36 -6.72
CA TRP A 27 -2.47 6.11 -7.43
C TRP A 27 -3.94 5.72 -7.39
N TRP A 28 -4.69 6.18 -6.40
CA TRP A 28 -6.08 5.77 -6.23
C TRP A 28 -7.07 6.80 -6.76
N GLY A 29 -6.61 7.95 -7.25
CA GLY A 29 -7.47 8.86 -8.01
C GLY A 29 -8.42 9.66 -7.15
N VAL A 30 -8.02 9.99 -5.91
CA VAL A 30 -8.75 10.94 -5.05
C VAL A 30 -8.99 12.27 -5.74
N THR A 31 -8.05 12.67 -6.60
CA THR A 31 -8.17 13.86 -7.46
C THR A 31 -9.34 13.83 -8.43
N ASN A 32 -9.93 12.68 -8.70
CA ASN A 32 -11.09 12.53 -9.61
C ASN A 32 -12.42 12.43 -8.85
N LEU A 33 -12.38 12.33 -7.51
CA LEU A 33 -13.55 12.09 -6.68
C LEU A 33 -14.25 13.39 -6.22
N TRP A 34 -13.72 14.56 -6.54
CA TRP A 34 -14.33 15.85 -6.17
C TRP A 34 -15.72 16.09 -6.78
N GLN A 35 -16.06 15.37 -7.86
CA GLN A 35 -17.38 15.40 -8.50
C GLN A 35 -18.39 14.45 -7.85
N GLN A 36 -17.97 13.61 -6.90
CA GLN A 36 -18.81 12.61 -6.26
C GLN A 36 -19.50 13.15 -5.01
N SER A 37 -20.57 12.48 -4.58
CA SER A 37 -21.21 12.80 -3.30
C SER A 37 -20.28 12.49 -2.13
N LYS A 38 -20.47 13.19 -1.00
CA LYS A 38 -19.71 12.98 0.24
C LYS A 38 -19.75 11.50 0.69
N GLY A 39 -20.92 10.88 0.66
CA GLY A 39 -21.07 9.48 1.09
C GLY A 39 -20.34 8.50 0.17
N ALA A 40 -20.35 8.73 -1.15
CA ALA A 40 -19.57 7.93 -2.09
C ALA A 40 -18.06 8.09 -1.84
N LEU A 41 -17.60 9.31 -1.58
CA LEU A 41 -16.21 9.59 -1.23
C LEU A 41 -15.80 8.84 0.04
N GLU A 42 -16.58 8.96 1.12
CA GLU A 42 -16.28 8.32 2.42
C GLU A 42 -16.20 6.80 2.30
N LEU A 43 -17.21 6.15 1.71
CA LEU A 43 -17.22 4.70 1.51
C LEU A 43 -16.04 4.23 0.66
N TRP A 44 -15.76 4.94 -0.43
CA TRP A 44 -14.65 4.59 -1.31
C TRP A 44 -13.30 4.71 -0.58
N MET A 45 -13.09 5.78 0.19
CA MET A 45 -11.88 5.97 1.01
C MET A 45 -11.71 4.83 2.02
N GLN A 46 -12.80 4.43 2.66
CA GLN A 46 -12.80 3.43 3.71
C GLN A 46 -12.47 2.04 3.14
N ILE A 47 -13.07 1.68 2.00
CA ILE A 47 -12.75 0.44 1.28
C ILE A 47 -11.28 0.41 0.87
N ARG A 48 -10.76 1.49 0.25
CA ARG A 48 -9.37 1.53 -0.23
C ARG A 48 -8.36 1.48 0.91
N SER A 49 -8.60 2.23 1.98
CA SER A 49 -7.72 2.26 3.14
C SER A 49 -7.70 0.90 3.85
N THR A 50 -8.87 0.27 4.01
CA THR A 50 -8.99 -1.07 4.62
C THR A 50 -8.27 -2.12 3.78
N ALA A 51 -8.51 -2.15 2.47
CA ALA A 51 -7.85 -3.09 1.56
C ALA A 51 -6.31 -2.93 1.59
N TYR A 52 -5.82 -1.68 1.64
CA TYR A 52 -4.39 -1.42 1.72
C TYR A 52 -3.78 -1.86 3.05
N ALA A 53 -4.44 -1.55 4.18
CA ALA A 53 -3.99 -1.99 5.50
C ALA A 53 -3.93 -3.52 5.61
N LEU A 54 -4.95 -4.23 5.11
CA LEU A 54 -4.94 -5.69 5.04
C LEU A 54 -3.76 -6.21 4.22
N THR A 55 -3.46 -5.56 3.10
CA THR A 55 -2.33 -5.97 2.25
C THR A 55 -0.98 -5.67 2.91
N GLN A 56 -0.87 -4.60 3.70
CA GLN A 56 0.31 -4.34 4.55
C GLN A 56 0.50 -5.43 5.60
N LEU A 57 -0.58 -5.83 6.29
CA LEU A 57 -0.53 -6.91 7.27
C LEU A 57 -0.11 -8.25 6.63
N LEU A 58 -0.64 -8.57 5.44
CA LEU A 58 -0.23 -9.75 4.69
C LEU A 58 1.25 -9.68 4.28
N ALA A 59 1.71 -8.53 3.78
CA ALA A 59 3.11 -8.34 3.44
C ALA A 59 4.03 -8.51 4.65
N LEU A 60 3.60 -8.11 5.85
CA LEU A 60 4.35 -8.31 7.09
C LEU A 60 4.35 -9.77 7.57
N LYS A 61 3.23 -10.50 7.38
CA LYS A 61 3.09 -11.86 7.89
C LYS A 61 3.59 -12.95 6.94
N LEU A 62 3.48 -12.74 5.63
CA LEU A 62 3.76 -13.73 4.60
C LEU A 62 4.98 -13.37 3.76
N TRP A 63 5.90 -12.56 4.30
CA TRP A 63 7.05 -12.08 3.55
C TRP A 63 7.98 -13.21 3.10
N GLU A 64 8.16 -14.25 3.92
CA GLU A 64 9.04 -15.39 3.59
C GLU A 64 8.47 -16.26 2.46
N SER A 65 7.15 -16.40 2.41
CA SER A 65 6.46 -17.25 1.42
C SER A 65 6.16 -16.52 0.12
N PHE A 66 6.49 -15.23 0.02
CA PHE A 66 6.17 -14.42 -1.14
C PHE A 66 7.09 -14.77 -2.32
N PRO A 67 6.55 -15.10 -3.51
CA PRO A 67 7.36 -15.52 -4.66
C PRO A 67 8.00 -14.31 -5.38
N LEU A 68 8.91 -13.61 -4.69
CA LEU A 68 9.54 -12.37 -5.14
C LEU A 68 10.20 -12.52 -6.52
N MET A 69 10.87 -13.64 -6.75
CA MET A 69 11.59 -13.90 -7.99
C MET A 69 10.68 -14.05 -9.21
N GLU A 70 9.43 -14.44 -9.02
CA GLU A 70 8.45 -14.56 -10.12
C GLU A 70 7.82 -13.22 -10.47
N ILE A 71 7.69 -12.33 -9.49
CA ILE A 71 6.89 -11.09 -9.62
C ILE A 71 7.77 -9.89 -9.91
N ALA A 72 8.88 -9.77 -9.18
CA ALA A 72 9.79 -8.63 -9.24
C ALA A 72 11.22 -9.07 -8.92
N PRO A 73 11.86 -9.87 -9.78
CA PRO A 73 13.23 -10.37 -9.56
C PRO A 73 14.25 -9.24 -9.38
N TRP A 74 14.02 -8.07 -10.00
CA TRP A 74 14.85 -6.88 -9.83
C TRP A 74 14.77 -6.23 -8.45
N ARG A 75 13.86 -6.69 -7.57
CA ARG A 75 13.76 -6.23 -6.16
C ARG A 75 14.38 -7.23 -5.16
N LYS A 76 15.25 -8.12 -5.60
CA LYS A 76 15.95 -9.08 -4.72
C LYS A 76 16.59 -8.37 -3.51
N GLY A 77 16.31 -8.86 -2.30
CA GLY A 77 16.84 -8.31 -1.04
C GLY A 77 16.11 -7.06 -0.52
N ALA A 78 15.11 -6.54 -1.25
CA ALA A 78 14.29 -5.42 -0.78
C ALA A 78 13.09 -5.89 0.05
N MET A 79 12.61 -5.02 0.93
CA MET A 79 11.39 -5.28 1.71
C MET A 79 10.18 -5.50 0.79
N ILE A 80 9.36 -6.47 1.18
CA ILE A 80 8.10 -6.78 0.53
C ILE A 80 7.06 -5.77 0.99
N THR A 81 6.57 -4.98 0.04
CA THR A 81 5.61 -3.92 0.32
C THR A 81 4.19 -4.36 0.00
N ALA A 82 3.21 -3.70 0.60
CA ALA A 82 1.80 -3.95 0.28
C ALA A 82 1.49 -3.79 -1.21
N GLY A 83 2.16 -2.87 -1.92
CA GLY A 83 1.97 -2.72 -3.37
C GLY A 83 2.38 -3.98 -4.14
N LEU A 84 3.51 -4.60 -3.74
CA LEU A 84 4.01 -5.83 -4.35
C LEU A 84 3.08 -7.02 -4.05
N PHE A 85 2.58 -7.10 -2.82
CA PHE A 85 1.65 -8.13 -2.40
C PHE A 85 0.29 -7.99 -3.11
N GLY A 86 -0.21 -6.76 -3.25
CA GLY A 86 -1.40 -6.47 -4.04
C GLY A 86 -1.25 -6.84 -5.51
N GLN A 87 -0.07 -6.59 -6.11
CA GLN A 87 0.24 -7.02 -7.47
C GLN A 87 0.23 -8.54 -7.61
N TRP A 88 0.82 -9.26 -6.66
CA TRP A 88 0.76 -10.73 -6.64
C TRP A 88 -0.67 -11.25 -6.53
N MET A 89 -1.46 -10.73 -5.58
CA MET A 89 -2.86 -11.13 -5.41
C MET A 89 -3.66 -10.89 -6.70
N ARG A 90 -3.41 -9.77 -7.40
CA ARG A 90 -4.03 -9.51 -8.70
C ARG A 90 -3.71 -10.60 -9.72
N ILE A 91 -2.45 -11.08 -9.76
CA ILE A 91 -2.06 -12.18 -10.64
C ILE A 91 -2.76 -13.48 -10.24
N GLN A 92 -2.78 -13.81 -8.94
CA GLN A 92 -3.36 -15.05 -8.45
C GLN A 92 -4.88 -15.14 -8.66
N PHE A 93 -5.61 -14.07 -8.34
CA PHE A 93 -7.09 -14.10 -8.35
C PHE A 93 -7.70 -13.63 -9.65
N ILE A 94 -7.02 -12.76 -10.41
CA ILE A 94 -7.56 -12.15 -11.64
C ILE A 94 -6.83 -12.66 -12.89
N GLY A 95 -5.67 -13.33 -12.75
CA GLY A 95 -4.89 -13.85 -13.88
C GLY A 95 -4.19 -12.77 -14.72
N LEU A 96 -4.34 -11.49 -14.37
CA LEU A 96 -3.74 -10.37 -15.09
C LEU A 96 -2.30 -10.16 -14.65
N LYS A 97 -1.35 -10.61 -15.48
CA LYS A 97 0.07 -10.27 -15.33
C LYS A 97 0.24 -8.76 -15.51
N TRP A 98 0.95 -8.14 -14.57
CA TRP A 98 1.39 -6.77 -14.76
C TRP A 98 2.42 -6.73 -15.88
N THR A 99 2.11 -6.07 -16.98
CA THR A 99 3.08 -5.72 -18.01
C THR A 99 3.69 -4.36 -17.64
N PRO A 100 5.04 -4.23 -17.60
CA PRO A 100 5.63 -2.91 -17.57
C PRO A 100 5.20 -2.20 -18.85
N VAL A 101 4.49 -1.09 -18.73
CA VAL A 101 4.37 -0.16 -19.86
C VAL A 101 5.81 0.28 -20.15
N SER A 102 6.37 -0.20 -21.27
CA SER A 102 7.59 0.39 -21.80
C SER A 102 7.30 1.88 -21.95
N ARG A 103 8.00 2.72 -21.19
CA ARG A 103 8.04 4.15 -21.47
C ARG A 103 8.62 4.29 -22.89
N GLN A 104 7.73 4.48 -23.86
CA GLN A 104 8.02 5.18 -25.12
C GLN A 104 7.71 6.66 -24.88
#